data_AF-A0A4U5PCR3-F1
#
_entry.id   AF-A0A4U5PCR3-F1
#
_cell.length_a   1.000
_cell.length_b   1.000
_cell.length_c   1.000
_cell.angle_alpha   90.00
_cell.angle_beta   90.00
_cell.angle_gamma   90.00
#
_symmetry.space_group_name_H-M   'P 1'
#
loop_
_entity.id
_entity.type
_entity.pdbx_description
1 polymer ?
#
loop_
_entity_poly.entity_id
_entity_poly.type
_entity_poly.pdbx_seq_one_letter_code
_entity_poly.pdbx_strand_id
1 'polypeptide(L)'
;MHEQCVDAGPTRCLMVHYEQLVLHTESQMRRILEFLEVAWDEKVLHHEDLIGKDISLSKTERSTDQVVKPVNLDALTKWVGFYPDDVVKDMAEIAPMLEALGYDPNANPPNYGKPDEAVLKKTDELRKNGDKWYEKAVQFVNDPSRVDKPQPAAN
;
A
#
# COMPACT_ATOMS: atom_id res chain seq x y z
N MET A 1 -15.28 8.60 -9.84
CA MET A 1 -13.81 8.70 -9.69
C MET A 1 -13.07 8.16 -10.91
N HIS A 2 -13.27 6.91 -11.34
CA HIS A 2 -12.64 6.38 -12.55
C HIS A 2 -12.99 7.19 -13.81
N GLU A 3 -14.28 7.32 -14.14
CA GLU A 3 -14.74 8.09 -15.31
C GLU A 3 -14.26 9.54 -15.27
N GLN A 4 -14.36 10.20 -14.12
CA GLN A 4 -13.87 11.57 -13.94
C GLN A 4 -12.36 11.72 -14.20
N CYS A 5 -11.56 10.71 -13.83
CA CYS A 5 -10.13 10.68 -14.12
C CYS A 5 -9.87 10.50 -15.62
N VAL A 6 -10.63 9.62 -16.26
CA VAL A 6 -10.57 9.38 -17.72
C VAL A 6 -10.97 10.65 -18.47
N ASP A 7 -12.07 11.29 -18.09
CA ASP A 7 -12.59 12.53 -18.69
C ASP A 7 -11.64 13.72 -18.51
N ALA A 8 -10.95 13.79 -17.37
CA ALA A 8 -9.93 14.82 -17.13
C ALA A 8 -8.73 14.67 -18.08
N GLY A 9 -8.51 13.46 -18.61
CA GLY A 9 -7.44 13.14 -19.55
C GLY A 9 -6.10 12.82 -18.89
N PRO A 10 -5.19 12.15 -19.63
CA PRO A 10 -3.97 11.56 -19.09
C PRO A 10 -2.90 12.57 -18.68
N THR A 11 -3.08 13.85 -19.01
CA THR A 11 -2.20 14.95 -18.58
C THR A 11 -2.67 15.59 -17.27
N ARG A 12 -3.87 15.25 -16.78
CA ARG A 12 -4.48 15.85 -15.58
C ARG A 12 -4.80 14.82 -14.51
N CYS A 13 -4.98 13.57 -14.88
CA CYS A 13 -5.20 12.49 -13.94
C CYS A 13 -4.38 11.25 -14.30
N LEU A 14 -3.67 10.73 -13.30
CA LEU A 14 -2.88 9.51 -13.41
C LEU A 14 -3.49 8.43 -12.51
N MET A 15 -3.92 7.33 -13.12
CA MET A 15 -4.31 6.12 -12.37
C MET A 15 -3.06 5.44 -11.80
N VAL A 16 -3.06 5.23 -10.48
CA VAL A 16 -1.99 4.56 -9.72
C VAL A 16 -2.61 3.39 -8.96
N HIS A 17 -2.26 2.17 -9.37
CA HIS A 17 -2.67 0.96 -8.66
C HIS A 17 -1.78 0.79 -7.42
N TYR A 18 -2.41 0.67 -6.25
CA TYR A 18 -1.71 0.49 -4.98
C TYR A 18 -0.77 -0.70 -5.02
N GLU A 19 -1.23 -1.82 -5.59
CA GLU A 19 -0.44 -3.05 -5.63
C GLU A 19 0.80 -2.88 -6.50
N GLN A 20 0.68 -2.18 -7.63
CA GLN A 20 1.85 -1.87 -8.48
C GLN A 20 2.82 -0.90 -7.77
N LEU A 21 2.30 0.08 -7.02
CA LEU A 21 3.13 1.00 -6.23
C LEU A 21 3.90 0.27 -5.13
N VAL A 22 3.29 -0.71 -4.48
CA VAL A 22 3.94 -1.51 -3.46
C VAL A 22 4.92 -2.50 -4.07
N LEU A 23 4.54 -3.22 -5.13
CA LEU A 23 5.38 -4.23 -5.77
C LEU A 23 6.59 -3.61 -6.47
N HIS A 24 6.44 -2.42 -7.07
CA HIS A 24 7.42 -1.79 -7.95
C HIS A 24 7.67 -0.32 -7.61
N THR A 25 7.96 -0.02 -6.34
CA THR A 25 7.99 1.34 -5.78
C THR A 25 8.80 2.34 -6.60
N GLU A 26 10.03 1.99 -6.99
CA GLU A 26 10.89 2.92 -7.73
C GLU A 26 10.31 3.27 -9.10
N SER A 27 9.94 2.25 -9.89
CA SER A 27 9.38 2.47 -11.23
C SER A 27 8.09 3.30 -11.18
N GLN A 28 7.22 3.05 -10.19
CA GLN A 28 5.97 3.79 -10.03
C GLN A 28 6.22 5.22 -9.55
N MET A 29 7.13 5.43 -8.61
CA MET A 29 7.48 6.78 -8.17
C MET A 29 8.15 7.60 -9.27
N ARG A 30 9.00 7.00 -10.11
CA ARG A 30 9.55 7.66 -11.31
C ARG A 30 8.44 8.11 -12.25
N ARG A 31 7.49 7.21 -12.56
CA ARG A 31 6.32 7.50 -13.40
C ARG A 31 5.45 8.62 -12.83
N ILE A 32 5.22 8.61 -11.51
CA ILE A 32 4.41 9.64 -10.83
C ILE A 32 5.11 11.00 -10.87
N LEU A 33 6.40 11.06 -10.54
CA LEU A 33 7.15 12.32 -10.54
C LEU A 33 7.30 12.90 -11.95
N GLU A 34 7.50 12.06 -12.96
CA GLU A 34 7.50 12.46 -14.37
C GLU A 34 6.15 13.07 -14.78
N PHE A 35 5.04 12.41 -14.43
CA PHE A 35 3.69 12.93 -14.68
C PHE A 35 3.44 14.29 -14.00
N LEU A 36 3.99 14.50 -12.80
CA LEU A 36 3.87 15.75 -12.06
C LEU A 36 4.89 16.83 -12.48
N GLU A 37 5.78 16.53 -13.42
CA GLU A 37 6.90 17.39 -13.83
C GLU A 37 7.83 17.78 -12.66
N VAL A 38 8.03 16.85 -11.71
CA VAL A 38 8.91 17.02 -10.55
C VAL A 38 10.18 16.19 -10.75
N ALA A 39 11.33 16.76 -10.41
CA ALA A 39 12.61 16.05 -10.51
C ALA A 39 12.67 14.83 -9.58
N TRP A 40 13.37 13.78 -10.03
CA TRP A 40 13.62 12.59 -9.21
C TRP A 40 14.42 12.93 -7.95
N ASP A 41 13.97 12.40 -6.81
CA ASP A 41 14.71 12.38 -5.54
C ASP A 41 14.56 11.00 -4.91
N GLU A 42 15.69 10.37 -4.56
CA GLU A 42 15.75 9.04 -3.95
C GLU A 42 14.96 8.96 -2.62
N LYS A 43 14.77 10.09 -1.94
CA LYS A 43 14.00 10.19 -0.70
C LYS A 43 12.59 9.63 -0.81
N VAL A 44 11.99 9.61 -2.00
CA VAL A 44 10.65 9.04 -2.20
C VAL A 44 10.58 7.54 -1.92
N LEU A 45 11.72 6.84 -1.91
CA LEU A 45 11.81 5.43 -1.56
C LEU A 45 12.02 5.19 -0.06
N HIS A 46 12.29 6.25 0.71
CA HIS A 46 12.72 6.18 2.11
C HIS A 46 11.89 7.13 3.00
N HIS A 47 10.59 7.22 2.73
CA HIS A 47 9.68 8.10 3.46
C HIS A 47 9.73 7.86 4.98
N GLU A 48 9.93 6.61 5.40
CA GLU A 48 10.00 6.19 6.80
C GLU A 48 11.10 6.90 7.62
N ASP A 49 12.15 7.39 6.98
CA ASP A 49 13.30 8.08 7.60
C ASP A 49 13.07 9.60 7.76
N LEU A 50 12.05 10.13 7.07
CA LEU A 50 11.71 11.55 7.00
C LEU A 50 10.53 11.92 7.90
N ILE A 51 9.86 10.94 8.50
CA ILE A 51 8.72 11.14 9.40
C ILE A 51 9.15 11.86 10.67
N GLY A 52 8.41 12.91 11.02
CA GLY A 52 8.71 13.79 12.15
C GLY A 52 9.80 14.83 11.86
N LYS A 53 10.35 14.85 10.64
CA LYS A 53 11.29 15.87 10.16
C LYS A 53 10.66 16.66 9.01
N ASP A 54 10.54 16.01 7.86
CA ASP A 54 10.00 16.60 6.62
C ASP A 54 8.57 16.12 6.34
N ILE A 55 8.19 14.93 6.86
CA ILE A 55 6.83 14.38 6.75
C ILE A 55 6.12 14.53 8.10
N SER A 56 5.03 15.30 8.10
CA SER A 56 4.14 15.48 9.26
C SER A 56 2.98 14.49 9.19
N LEU A 57 2.72 13.76 10.27
CA LEU A 57 1.61 12.82 10.39
C LEU A 57 0.65 13.24 11.50
N SER A 58 -0.65 13.14 11.24
CA SER A 58 -1.66 13.35 12.27
C SER A 58 -1.76 12.12 13.18
N LYS A 59 -1.71 12.34 14.50
CA LYS A 59 -1.86 11.24 15.47
C LYS A 59 -3.25 10.60 15.50
N THR A 60 -4.25 11.27 14.92
CA THR A 60 -5.65 10.82 14.91
C THR A 60 -6.01 10.06 13.64
N GLU A 61 -5.24 10.21 12.57
CA GLU A 61 -5.49 9.56 11.28
C GLU A 61 -5.41 8.03 11.37
N ARG A 62 -6.18 7.36 10.51
CA ARG A 62 -6.31 5.89 10.49
C ARG A 62 -5.14 5.18 9.82
N SER A 63 -4.42 5.90 8.96
CA SER A 63 -3.29 5.36 8.19
C SER A 63 -1.93 5.57 8.85
N THR A 64 -1.88 6.28 9.99
CA THR A 64 -0.61 6.73 10.59
C THR A 64 0.26 5.57 11.07
N ASP A 65 -0.31 4.54 11.68
CA ASP A 65 0.45 3.40 12.18
C ASP A 65 0.99 2.47 11.06
N GLN A 66 0.46 2.59 9.85
CA GLN A 66 0.96 1.88 8.67
C GLN A 66 1.99 2.73 7.91
N VAL A 67 1.74 4.03 7.69
CA VAL A 67 2.63 4.95 6.94
C VAL A 67 3.96 5.19 7.64
N VAL A 68 4.05 4.96 8.95
CA VAL A 68 5.33 5.00 9.68
C VAL A 68 6.32 3.92 9.27
N LYS A 69 5.86 2.83 8.65
CA LYS A 69 6.66 1.67 8.24
C LYS A 69 7.13 1.86 6.78
N PRO A 70 8.27 1.28 6.38
CA PRO A 70 8.70 1.27 4.98
C PRO A 70 7.65 0.59 4.10
N VAL A 71 7.68 0.87 2.80
CA VAL A 71 6.86 0.15 1.82
C VAL A 71 7.13 -1.36 1.94
N ASN A 72 6.06 -2.15 2.06
CA ASN A 72 6.11 -3.58 2.36
C ASN A 72 4.88 -4.30 1.82
N LEU A 73 4.94 -5.63 1.79
CA LEU A 73 3.94 -6.49 1.15
C LEU A 73 2.81 -6.97 2.08
N ASP A 74 2.82 -6.60 3.36
CA ASP A 74 1.95 -7.25 4.36
C ASP A 74 0.46 -7.04 4.09
N ALA A 75 0.05 -5.97 3.40
CA ALA A 75 -1.35 -5.63 3.22
C ALA A 75 -2.00 -6.19 1.93
N LEU A 76 -1.21 -6.66 0.95
CA LEU A 76 -1.71 -6.96 -0.40
C LEU A 76 -2.85 -7.98 -0.43
N THR A 77 -2.73 -9.06 0.33
CA THR A 77 -3.70 -10.18 0.30
C THR A 77 -4.31 -10.46 1.67
N LYS A 78 -4.22 -9.52 2.63
CA LYS A 78 -4.76 -9.69 3.99
C LYS A 78 -6.28 -9.89 4.04
N TRP A 79 -6.99 -9.44 3.02
CA TRP A 79 -8.45 -9.55 2.92
C TRP A 79 -8.91 -10.95 2.47
N VAL A 80 -8.02 -11.78 1.93
CA VAL A 80 -8.36 -13.11 1.44
C VAL A 80 -8.88 -13.98 2.59
N GLY A 81 -10.08 -14.53 2.42
CA GLY A 81 -10.77 -15.31 3.46
C GLY A 81 -11.57 -14.46 4.47
N PHE A 82 -11.62 -13.13 4.32
CA PHE A 82 -12.45 -12.26 5.15
C PHE A 82 -13.93 -12.26 4.72
N TYR A 83 -14.19 -12.29 3.41
CA TYR A 83 -15.55 -12.19 2.87
C TYR A 83 -16.28 -13.54 2.92
N PRO A 84 -17.59 -13.55 3.24
CA PRO A 84 -18.44 -14.73 3.10
C PRO A 84 -18.47 -15.33 1.69
N ASP A 85 -18.69 -16.64 1.58
CA ASP A 85 -18.68 -17.38 0.31
C ASP A 85 -19.72 -16.86 -0.70
N ASP A 86 -20.89 -16.42 -0.23
CA ASP A 86 -21.93 -15.83 -1.08
C ASP A 86 -21.48 -14.50 -1.69
N VAL A 87 -20.81 -13.65 -0.91
CA VAL A 87 -20.21 -12.40 -1.41
C VAL A 87 -19.11 -12.69 -2.43
N VAL A 88 -18.25 -13.68 -2.18
CA VAL A 88 -17.19 -14.08 -3.11
C VAL A 88 -17.78 -14.62 -4.41
N LYS A 89 -18.84 -15.43 -4.31
CA LYS A 89 -19.54 -15.99 -5.48
C LYS A 89 -20.17 -14.90 -6.36
N ASP A 90 -20.76 -13.88 -5.75
CA ASP A 90 -21.47 -12.82 -6.46
C ASP A 90 -20.59 -11.57 -6.70
N MET A 91 -19.27 -11.68 -6.50
CA MET A 91 -18.31 -10.56 -6.54
C MET A 91 -18.34 -9.76 -7.85
N ALA A 92 -18.45 -10.44 -9.00
CA ALA A 92 -18.51 -9.78 -10.30
C ALA A 92 -19.78 -8.93 -10.49
N GLU A 93 -20.90 -9.36 -9.90
CA GLU A 93 -22.17 -8.62 -9.91
C GLU A 93 -22.15 -7.46 -8.91
N ILE A 94 -21.62 -7.71 -7.71
CA ILE A 94 -21.52 -6.71 -6.63
C ILE A 94 -20.54 -5.59 -7.01
N ALA A 95 -19.41 -5.93 -7.64
CA ALA A 95 -18.30 -5.03 -7.88
C ALA A 95 -17.77 -5.13 -9.34
N PRO A 96 -18.58 -4.76 -10.35
CA PRO A 96 -18.16 -4.81 -11.76
C PRO A 96 -16.94 -3.91 -12.07
N MET A 97 -16.69 -2.91 -11.21
CA MET A 97 -15.50 -2.06 -11.32
C MET A 97 -14.18 -2.81 -11.08
N LEU A 98 -14.18 -3.99 -10.47
CA LEU A 98 -12.97 -4.82 -10.36
C LEU A 98 -12.43 -5.14 -11.75
N GLU A 99 -13.27 -5.69 -12.62
CA GLU A 99 -12.90 -6.04 -13.99
C GLU A 99 -12.52 -4.79 -14.80
N ALA A 100 -13.30 -3.71 -14.68
CA ALA A 100 -13.02 -2.44 -15.36
C ALA A 100 -11.66 -1.83 -14.96
N LEU A 101 -11.17 -2.13 -13.75
CA LEU A 101 -9.87 -1.69 -13.25
C LEU A 101 -8.77 -2.76 -13.41
N GLY A 102 -9.07 -3.88 -14.08
CA GLY A 102 -8.10 -4.93 -14.39
C GLY A 102 -7.91 -5.98 -13.30
N TYR A 103 -8.79 -6.05 -12.31
CA TYR A 103 -8.82 -7.10 -11.29
C TYR A 103 -9.82 -8.20 -11.68
N ASP A 104 -9.39 -9.46 -11.67
CA ASP A 104 -10.30 -10.60 -11.89
C ASP A 104 -11.21 -10.79 -10.67
N PRO A 105 -12.54 -10.55 -10.79
CA PRO A 105 -13.46 -10.68 -9.66
C PRO A 105 -13.63 -12.12 -9.17
N ASN A 106 -13.21 -13.12 -9.95
CA ASN A 106 -13.31 -14.54 -9.60
C ASN A 106 -11.99 -15.11 -9.05
N ALA A 107 -10.91 -14.34 -9.06
CA ALA A 107 -9.61 -14.78 -8.54
C ALA A 107 -9.51 -14.53 -7.03
N ASN A 108 -9.39 -15.60 -6.25
CA ASN A 108 -9.21 -15.52 -4.80
C ASN A 108 -8.14 -16.54 -4.33
N PRO A 109 -6.87 -16.14 -4.09
CA PRO A 109 -6.36 -14.76 -4.11
C PRO A 109 -6.15 -14.20 -5.52
N PRO A 110 -6.16 -12.87 -5.70
CA PRO A 110 -5.72 -12.27 -6.96
C PRO A 110 -4.21 -12.41 -7.18
N ASN A 111 -3.81 -12.34 -8.44
CA ASN A 111 -2.41 -12.23 -8.83
C ASN A 111 -2.09 -10.77 -9.20
N TYR A 112 -1.43 -10.07 -8.28
CA TYR A 112 -1.02 -8.68 -8.49
C TYR A 112 0.34 -8.52 -9.21
N GLY A 113 1.08 -9.61 -9.39
CA GLY A 113 2.43 -9.59 -9.93
C GLY A 113 3.50 -10.01 -8.91
N LYS A 114 4.77 -9.88 -9.31
CA LYS A 114 5.93 -10.25 -8.49
C LYS A 114 6.64 -8.98 -8.00
N PRO A 115 6.94 -8.86 -6.69
CA PRO A 115 7.61 -7.68 -6.16
C PRO A 115 9.07 -7.58 -6.62
N ASP A 116 9.58 -6.36 -6.68
CA ASP A 116 11.01 -6.09 -6.85
C ASP A 116 11.81 -6.62 -5.66
N GLU A 117 13.06 -7.03 -5.89
CA GLU A 117 13.95 -7.55 -4.85
C GLU A 117 14.13 -6.58 -3.67
N ALA A 118 14.17 -5.28 -3.95
CA ALA A 118 14.27 -4.24 -2.93
C ALA A 118 13.06 -4.23 -1.97
N VAL A 119 11.85 -4.47 -2.50
CA VAL A 119 10.61 -4.52 -1.71
C VAL A 119 10.57 -5.79 -0.86
N LEU A 120 10.99 -6.93 -1.41
CA LEU A 120 11.13 -8.18 -0.67
C LEU A 120 12.08 -8.01 0.52
N LYS A 121 13.26 -7.44 0.27
CA LYS A 121 14.25 -7.18 1.32
C LYS A 121 13.70 -6.26 2.41
N LYS A 122 13.05 -5.15 2.03
CA LYS A 122 12.41 -4.24 3.00
C LYS A 122 11.34 -4.92 3.83
N THR A 123 10.53 -5.77 3.21
CA THR A 123 9.48 -6.54 3.89
C THR A 123 10.09 -7.53 4.90
N ASP A 124 11.15 -8.24 4.52
CA ASP A 124 11.84 -9.17 5.42
C ASP A 124 12.50 -8.44 6.59
N GLU A 125 13.13 -7.30 6.34
CA GLU A 125 13.72 -6.44 7.38
C GLU A 125 12.66 -5.87 8.32
N LEU A 126 11.51 -5.44 7.79
CA LEU A 126 10.36 -5.00 8.59
C LEU A 126 9.89 -6.11 9.54
N ARG A 127 9.69 -7.33 9.02
CA ARG A 127 9.22 -8.48 9.80
C ARG A 127 10.23 -8.90 10.86
N LYS A 128 11.53 -8.95 10.53
CA LYS A 128 12.61 -9.24 11.50
C LYS A 128 12.68 -8.21 12.63
N ASN A 129 12.31 -6.96 12.35
CA ASN A 129 12.34 -5.86 13.31
C ASN A 129 10.92 -5.43 13.74
N GLY A 130 9.96 -6.38 13.76
CA GLY A 130 8.55 -6.09 14.00
C GLY A 130 8.29 -5.29 15.28
N ASP A 131 8.94 -5.65 16.39
CA ASP A 131 8.81 -4.96 17.68
C ASP A 131 9.26 -3.50 17.60
N LYS A 132 10.41 -3.23 16.95
CA LYS A 132 10.93 -1.88 16.74
C LYS A 132 9.94 -1.03 15.95
N TRP A 133 9.35 -1.57 14.89
CA TRP A 133 8.39 -0.85 14.06
C TRP A 133 7.04 -0.67 14.73
N TYR A 134 6.63 -1.61 15.58
CA TYR A 134 5.46 -1.48 16.44
C TYR A 134 5.64 -0.36 17.46
N GLU A 135 6.76 -0.33 18.19
CA GLU A 135 7.09 0.73 19.15
C GLU A 135 7.12 2.10 18.47
N LYS A 136 7.74 2.20 17.28
CA LYS A 136 7.73 3.43 16.48
C LYS A 136 6.30 3.84 16.15
N ALA A 137 5.45 2.93 15.67
CA ALA A 137 4.08 3.24 15.30
C ALA A 137 3.24 3.75 16.49
N VAL A 138 3.39 3.13 17.67
CA VAL A 138 2.72 3.55 18.91
C VAL A 138 3.06 5.00 19.28
N GLN A 139 4.29 5.46 19.05
CA GLN A 139 4.71 6.84 19.34
C GLN A 139 4.00 7.89 18.45
N PHE A 140 3.57 7.49 17.25
CA PHE A 140 2.97 8.37 16.25
C PHE A 140 1.44 8.36 16.24
N VAL A 141 0.78 7.55 17.08
CA VAL A 141 -0.69 7.53 17.22
C VAL A 141 -1.14 8.04 18.58
N ASN A 142 -2.42 8.43 18.68
CA ASN A 142 -3.04 8.83 19.93
C ASN A 142 -3.59 7.65 20.76
N ASP A 143 -3.89 6.53 20.10
CA ASP A 143 -4.47 5.33 20.69
C ASP A 143 -3.63 4.09 20.28
N PRO A 144 -2.77 3.60 21.18
CA PRO A 144 -1.92 2.43 20.91
C PRO A 144 -2.68 1.14 20.60
N SER A 145 -3.95 1.02 21.02
CA SER A 145 -4.74 -0.20 20.78
C SER A 145 -5.06 -0.44 19.31
N ARG A 146 -4.89 0.59 18.47
CA ARG A 146 -5.13 0.54 17.03
C ARG A 146 -3.92 0.06 16.23
N VAL A 147 -2.76 -0.05 16.85
CA VAL A 147 -1.54 -0.50 16.18
C VAL A 147 -1.52 -2.02 16.13
N ASP A 148 -1.48 -2.59 14.93
CA ASP A 148 -1.33 -4.02 14.74
C ASP A 148 -0.03 -4.50 15.42
N LYS A 149 -0.18 -5.45 16.34
CA LYS A 149 0.97 -6.12 16.96
C LYS A 149 1.75 -6.91 15.90
N PRO A 150 3.08 -6.97 16.02
CA PRO A 150 3.87 -7.78 15.12
C PRO A 150 3.42 -9.24 15.23
N GLN A 151 3.20 -9.89 14.08
CA GLN A 151 2.94 -11.32 14.08
C GLN A 151 4.23 -12.04 14.51
N PRO A 152 4.14 -13.10 15.33
CA PRO A 152 5.30 -13.93 15.60
C PRO A 152 5.84 -14.44 14.27
N ALA A 153 7.17 -14.42 14.11
CA ALA A 153 7.79 -14.98 12.92
C ALA A 153 7.23 -16.39 12.69
N ALA A 154 6.68 -16.63 11.49
CA ALA A 154 6.27 -17.97 11.11
C ALA A 154 7.51 -18.88 11.21
N ASN A 155 7.43 -19.91 12.05
CA ASN A 155 8.47 -20.94 12.18
C ASN A 155 8.64 -21.71 10.87
#